data_AF-A0A366HS12-F1
#
_entry.id   AF-A0A366HS12-F1
#
_cell.length_a   1.000
_cell.length_b   1.000
_cell.length_c   1.000
_cell.angle_alpha   90.00
_cell.angle_beta   90.00
_cell.angle_gamma   90.00
#
_symmetry.space_group_name_H-M   'P 1'
#
loop_
_entity.id
_entity.type
_entity.pdbx_description
1 polymer ?
#
loop_
_entity_poly.entity_id
_entity_poly.type
_entity_poly.pdbx_seq_one_letter_code
_entity_poly.pdbx_strand_id
1 'polypeptide(L)'
;MRKFFTLLWLLFPVGVLYYHFNEGPNQIAREKARLHVAQIRAMEKAEEPDWEKIMEEYDKLTKELPTDIEIVVRHQIRLSKAKAKLEMLDVVGSITDLTDLLQETAKVHGDDATVTRATREMLGKAHYYATYLLKTNGAAEEEWRPYAERTRQIFRYLAEHQEPGALTQYEQRVEAEFEKTLQKTVR
;
A
#
# COMPACT_ATOMS: atom_id res chain seq x y z
N MET A 1 29.97 24.85 39.52
CA MET A 1 30.10 23.43 39.11
C MET A 1 29.13 22.52 39.88
N ARG A 2 29.19 22.36 41.22
CA ARG A 2 28.26 21.49 42.00
C ARG A 2 26.76 21.75 41.75
N LYS A 3 26.34 23.02 41.69
CA LYS A 3 24.92 23.40 41.48
C LYS A 3 24.35 22.96 40.12
N PHE A 4 25.20 22.83 39.10
CA PHE A 4 24.79 22.40 37.75
C PHE A 4 24.52 20.90 37.72
N PHE A 5 25.40 20.11 38.36
CA PHE A 5 25.21 18.67 38.52
C PHE A 5 23.99 18.31 39.37
N THR A 6 23.68 19.08 40.43
CA THR A 6 22.45 18.86 41.22
C THR A 6 21.19 19.20 40.45
N LEU A 7 21.22 20.25 39.61
CA LEU A 7 20.11 20.59 38.72
C LEU A 7 19.87 19.51 37.67
N LEU A 8 20.94 19.02 37.03
CA LEU A 8 20.88 17.95 36.05
C LEU A 8 20.40 16.63 36.66
N TRP A 9 20.82 16.35 37.91
CA TRP A 9 20.33 15.19 38.68
C TRP A 9 18.83 15.29 39.03
N LEU A 10 18.33 16.49 39.36
CA LEU A 10 16.90 16.71 39.62
C LEU A 10 16.05 16.70 38.34
N LEU A 11 16.61 17.14 37.20
CA LEU A 11 15.94 17.13 35.92
C LEU A 11 15.91 15.74 35.26
N PHE A 12 16.90 14.89 35.54
CA PHE A 12 16.99 13.54 35.00
C PHE A 12 15.71 12.69 35.23
N PRO A 13 15.17 12.55 36.45
CA PRO A 13 13.94 11.79 36.67
C PRO A 13 12.72 12.42 36.00
N VAL A 14 12.66 13.74 35.87
CA VAL A 14 11.59 14.44 35.13
C VAL A 14 11.67 14.11 33.63
N GLY A 15 12.88 14.10 33.05
CA GLY A 15 13.09 13.71 31.66
C GLY A 15 12.75 12.24 31.40
N VAL A 16 13.11 11.34 32.33
CA VAL A 16 12.78 9.90 32.24
C VAL A 16 11.28 9.68 32.36
N LEU A 17 10.59 10.35 33.30
CA LEU A 17 9.14 10.28 33.43
C LEU A 17 8.44 10.81 32.18
N TYR A 18 8.88 11.96 31.67
CA TYR A 18 8.34 12.53 30.44
C TYR A 18 8.49 11.57 29.25
N TYR A 19 9.68 10.99 29.05
CA TYR A 19 9.91 10.02 27.98
C TYR A 19 9.10 8.73 28.17
N HIS A 20 9.05 8.17 29.39
CA HIS A 20 8.33 6.94 29.67
C HIS A 20 6.82 7.08 29.51
N PHE A 21 6.25 8.23 29.88
CA PHE A 21 4.81 8.46 29.75
C PHE A 21 4.37 8.97 28.37
N ASN A 22 5.26 9.62 27.61
CA ASN A 22 4.92 10.20 26.31
C ASN A 22 5.39 9.33 25.12
N GLU A 23 6.63 8.85 25.14
CA GLU A 23 7.23 8.14 23.99
C GLU A 23 7.23 6.62 24.12
N GLY A 24 7.36 6.08 25.33
CA GLY A 24 7.37 4.64 25.59
C GLY A 24 6.15 3.91 24.99
N PRO A 25 4.91 4.35 25.25
CA PRO A 25 3.71 3.72 24.70
C PRO A 25 3.66 3.78 23.17
N ASN A 26 4.07 4.90 22.56
CA ASN A 26 4.06 5.06 21.10
C ASN A 26 5.11 4.18 20.40
N GLN A 27 6.26 3.94 21.04
CA GLN A 27 7.26 3.01 20.50
C GLN A 27 6.78 1.57 20.53
N ILE A 28 6.18 1.13 21.65
CA ILE A 28 5.57 -0.20 21.76
C ILE A 28 4.44 -0.38 20.75
N ALA A 29 3.58 0.63 20.58
CA ALA A 29 2.49 0.58 19.61
C ALA A 29 3.00 0.52 18.16
N ARG A 30 4.10 1.22 17.83
CA ARG A 30 4.77 1.11 16.52
C ARG A 30 5.33 -0.28 16.28
N GLU A 31 5.96 -0.88 17.29
CA GLU A 31 6.50 -2.24 17.18
C GLU A 31 5.38 -3.28 17.03
N LYS A 32 4.30 -3.15 17.82
CA LYS A 32 3.10 -3.98 17.68
C LYS A 32 2.50 -3.86 16.27
N ALA A 33 2.36 -2.64 15.75
CA ALA A 33 1.86 -2.40 14.40
C ALA A 33 2.77 -3.04 13.33
N ARG A 34 4.10 -2.97 13.48
CA ARG A 34 5.05 -3.63 12.57
C ARG A 34 4.88 -5.15 12.58
N LEU A 35 4.77 -5.75 13.75
CA LEU A 35 4.54 -7.19 13.90
C LEU A 35 3.19 -7.60 13.27
N HIS A 36 2.15 -6.80 13.49
CA HIS A 36 0.82 -7.04 12.92
C HIS A 36 0.83 -6.95 11.39
N VAL A 37 1.50 -5.96 10.80
CA VAL A 37 1.69 -5.88 9.33
C VAL A 37 2.45 -7.11 8.81
N ALA A 38 3.46 -7.59 9.52
CA ALA A 38 4.19 -8.79 9.12
C ALA A 38 3.31 -10.05 9.15
N GLN A 39 2.42 -10.16 10.14
CA GLN A 39 1.42 -11.23 10.20
C GLN A 39 0.43 -11.16 9.04
N ILE A 40 -0.07 -9.95 8.71
CA ILE A 40 -0.96 -9.75 7.57
C ILE A 40 -0.28 -10.16 6.25
N ARG A 41 0.97 -9.75 6.04
CA ARG A 41 1.75 -10.16 4.86
C ARG A 41 2.00 -11.66 4.79
N ALA A 42 2.04 -12.37 5.93
CA ALA A 42 2.15 -13.81 5.93
C ALA A 42 0.83 -14.47 5.50
N MET A 43 -0.31 -13.91 5.93
CA MET A 43 -1.65 -14.36 5.49
C MET A 43 -1.86 -14.13 3.99
N GLU A 44 -1.44 -12.98 3.46
CA GLU A 44 -1.49 -12.67 2.01
C GLU A 44 -0.67 -13.65 1.15
N LYS A 45 0.36 -14.29 1.73
CA LYS A 45 1.24 -15.25 1.03
C LYS A 45 0.84 -16.70 1.24
N ALA A 46 -0.25 -16.96 1.96
CA ALA A 46 -0.79 -18.31 2.08
C ALA A 46 -1.21 -18.86 0.70
N GLU A 47 -1.29 -20.18 0.58
CA GLU A 47 -1.73 -20.83 -0.68
C GLU A 47 -3.18 -20.47 -1.02
N GLU A 48 -4.02 -20.39 0.01
CA GLU A 48 -5.41 -19.92 -0.08
C GLU A 48 -5.60 -18.76 0.93
N PRO A 49 -5.33 -17.51 0.53
CA PRO A 49 -5.51 -16.35 1.40
C PRO A 49 -6.99 -16.11 1.71
N ASP A 50 -7.31 -16.02 3.01
CA ASP A 50 -8.62 -15.56 3.48
C ASP A 50 -8.64 -14.03 3.47
N TRP A 51 -9.10 -13.47 2.34
CA TRP A 51 -9.11 -12.03 2.11
C TRP A 51 -10.07 -11.26 3.02
N GLU A 52 -11.18 -11.88 3.44
CA GLU A 52 -12.12 -11.28 4.40
C GLU A 52 -11.41 -11.09 5.75
N LYS A 53 -10.76 -12.14 6.24
CA LYS A 53 -9.98 -12.08 7.48
C LYS A 53 -8.80 -11.11 7.37
N ILE A 54 -8.10 -11.08 6.24
CA ILE A 54 -7.01 -10.11 6.00
C ILE A 54 -7.55 -8.67 6.09
N MET A 55 -8.72 -8.39 5.54
CA MET A 55 -9.36 -7.09 5.63
C MET A 55 -9.75 -6.72 7.06
N GLU A 56 -10.31 -7.66 7.83
CA GLU A 56 -10.59 -7.46 9.26
C GLU A 56 -9.32 -7.12 10.05
N GLU A 57 -8.21 -7.80 9.76
CA GLU A 57 -6.93 -7.56 10.42
C GLU A 57 -6.34 -6.19 10.04
N TYR A 58 -6.49 -5.76 8.79
CA TYR A 58 -6.18 -4.38 8.38
C TYR A 58 -7.06 -3.33 9.08
N ASP A 59 -8.34 -3.62 9.32
CA ASP A 59 -9.24 -2.74 10.06
C ASP A 59 -8.88 -2.64 11.54
N LYS A 60 -8.50 -3.76 12.17
CA LYS A 60 -7.95 -3.77 13.53
C LYS A 60 -6.67 -2.96 13.60
N LEU A 61 -5.73 -3.21 12.68
CA LEU A 61 -4.47 -2.48 12.60
C LEU A 61 -4.72 -0.97 12.52
N THR A 62 -5.59 -0.53 11.60
CA THR A 62 -5.89 0.89 11.39
C THR A 62 -6.41 1.59 12.65
N LYS A 63 -7.19 0.88 13.48
CA LYS A 63 -7.71 1.38 14.77
C LYS A 63 -6.63 1.46 15.86
N GLU A 64 -5.64 0.57 15.81
CA GLU A 64 -4.54 0.51 16.78
C GLU A 64 -3.35 1.42 16.43
N LEU A 65 -3.29 1.96 15.21
CA LEU A 65 -2.19 2.82 14.77
C LEU A 65 -2.09 4.09 15.65
N PRO A 66 -0.89 4.41 16.16
CA PRO A 66 -0.64 5.68 16.84
C PRO A 66 -1.02 6.88 16.00
N THR A 67 -1.49 7.96 16.62
CA THR A 67 -1.90 9.20 15.92
C THR A 67 -0.71 9.87 15.20
N ASP A 68 0.48 9.79 15.80
CA ASP A 68 1.74 10.39 15.33
C ASP A 68 2.46 9.57 14.24
N ILE A 69 1.89 8.45 13.79
CA ILE A 69 2.50 7.64 12.74
C ILE A 69 2.60 8.42 11.42
N GLU A 70 3.67 8.17 10.67
CA GLU A 70 3.90 8.77 9.36
C GLU A 70 2.71 8.53 8.42
N ILE A 71 2.25 9.59 7.77
CA ILE A 71 1.08 9.55 6.88
C ILE A 71 1.28 8.58 5.69
N VAL A 72 2.53 8.41 5.24
CA VAL A 72 2.90 7.43 4.20
C VAL A 72 2.46 6.02 4.60
N VAL A 73 2.63 5.65 5.87
CA VAL A 73 2.27 4.30 6.38
C VAL A 73 0.76 4.10 6.31
N ARG A 74 -0.03 5.10 6.69
CA ARG A 74 -1.50 5.04 6.56
C ARG A 74 -1.92 4.88 5.10
N HIS A 75 -1.28 5.60 4.18
CA HIS A 75 -1.56 5.48 2.75
C HIS A 75 -1.18 4.10 2.21
N GLN A 76 -0.06 3.52 2.64
CA GLN A 76 0.35 2.15 2.26
C GLN A 76 -0.64 1.09 2.77
N ILE A 77 -1.17 1.26 3.98
CA ILE A 77 -2.21 0.36 4.53
C ILE A 77 -3.50 0.48 3.71
N ARG A 78 -3.95 1.71 3.40
CA ARG A 78 -5.12 1.93 2.53
C ARG A 78 -4.94 1.32 1.15
N LEU A 79 -3.76 1.48 0.55
CA LEU A 79 -3.43 0.83 -0.72
C LEU A 79 -3.54 -0.69 -0.62
N SER A 80 -3.06 -1.29 0.47
CA SER A 80 -3.11 -2.74 0.67
C SER A 80 -4.54 -3.25 0.87
N LYS A 81 -5.37 -2.51 1.61
CA LYS A 81 -6.81 -2.80 1.72
C LYS A 81 -7.53 -2.75 0.37
N ALA A 82 -7.23 -1.75 -0.45
CA ALA A 82 -7.82 -1.63 -1.78
C ALA A 82 -7.39 -2.77 -2.73
N LYS A 83 -6.18 -3.33 -2.53
CA LYS A 83 -5.74 -4.56 -3.22
C LYS A 83 -6.56 -5.77 -2.77
N ALA A 84 -6.69 -5.97 -1.45
CA ALA A 84 -7.49 -7.07 -0.92
C ALA A 84 -8.95 -7.01 -1.40
N LYS A 85 -9.54 -5.81 -1.54
CA LYS A 85 -10.86 -5.64 -2.19
C LYS A 85 -10.91 -6.16 -3.62
N LEU A 86 -9.88 -5.94 -4.44
CA LEU A 86 -9.81 -6.50 -5.79
C LEU A 86 -9.74 -8.02 -5.79
N GLU A 87 -8.99 -8.61 -4.87
CA GLU A 87 -8.89 -10.06 -4.73
C GLU A 87 -10.23 -10.69 -4.31
N MET A 88 -11.03 -9.97 -3.54
CA MET A 88 -12.43 -10.33 -3.21
C MET A 88 -13.44 -9.99 -4.32
N LEU A 89 -12.96 -9.55 -5.51
CA LEU A 89 -13.78 -9.10 -6.63
C LEU A 89 -14.66 -7.86 -6.36
N ASP A 90 -14.43 -7.13 -5.27
CA ASP A 90 -15.02 -5.81 -5.01
C ASP A 90 -14.30 -4.73 -5.84
N VAL A 91 -14.53 -4.77 -7.15
CA VAL A 91 -13.89 -3.86 -8.11
C VAL A 91 -14.36 -2.41 -7.91
N VAL A 92 -15.65 -2.20 -7.65
CA VAL A 92 -16.22 -0.86 -7.47
C VAL A 92 -15.69 -0.20 -6.20
N GLY A 93 -15.68 -0.93 -5.08
CA GLY A 93 -15.15 -0.43 -3.82
C GLY A 93 -13.66 -0.14 -3.90
N SER A 94 -12.89 -0.97 -4.62
CA SER A 94 -11.47 -0.72 -4.84
C SER A 94 -11.21 0.53 -5.70
N ILE A 95 -11.91 0.70 -6.83
CA ILE A 95 -11.76 1.89 -7.69
C ILE A 95 -12.05 3.18 -6.90
N THR A 96 -13.11 3.17 -6.09
CA THR A 96 -13.49 4.32 -5.26
C THR A 96 -12.38 4.67 -4.28
N ASP A 97 -11.94 3.70 -3.47
CA ASP A 97 -10.90 3.91 -2.47
C ASP A 97 -9.57 4.35 -3.10
N LEU A 98 -9.18 3.76 -4.24
CA LEU A 98 -7.95 4.08 -4.95
C LEU A 98 -7.99 5.46 -5.61
N THR A 99 -9.15 5.90 -6.07
CA THR A 99 -9.32 7.24 -6.64
C THR A 99 -9.11 8.30 -5.57
N ASP A 100 -9.72 8.13 -4.41
CA ASP A 100 -9.56 9.05 -3.27
C ASP A 100 -8.11 9.03 -2.77
N LEU A 101 -7.55 7.83 -2.58
CA LEU A 101 -6.17 7.67 -2.14
C LEU A 101 -5.17 8.27 -3.14
N LEU A 102 -5.42 8.20 -4.45
CA LEU A 102 -4.56 8.80 -5.46
C LEU A 102 -4.56 10.32 -5.34
N GLN A 103 -5.74 10.94 -5.17
CA GLN A 103 -5.84 12.39 -4.97
C GLN A 103 -5.11 12.84 -3.71
N GLU A 104 -5.26 12.10 -2.61
CA GLU A 104 -4.60 12.41 -1.34
C GLU A 104 -3.08 12.23 -1.42
N THR A 105 -2.61 11.10 -1.96
CA THR A 105 -1.19 10.80 -2.08
C THR A 105 -0.47 11.77 -3.02
N ALA A 106 -1.09 12.16 -4.14
CA ALA A 106 -0.53 13.16 -5.05
C ALA A 106 -0.40 14.54 -4.37
N LYS A 107 -1.39 14.95 -3.55
CA LYS A 107 -1.35 16.22 -2.81
C LYS A 107 -0.28 16.23 -1.71
N VAL A 108 -0.11 15.12 -0.98
CA VAL A 108 0.78 15.06 0.19
C VAL A 108 2.23 14.76 -0.23
N HIS A 109 2.44 13.84 -1.16
CA HIS A 109 3.76 13.29 -1.49
C HIS A 109 4.26 13.73 -2.87
N GLY A 110 3.40 14.30 -3.71
CA GLY A 110 3.68 14.58 -5.11
C GLY A 110 3.40 13.38 -6.02
N ASP A 111 3.46 13.63 -7.33
CA ASP A 111 3.05 12.68 -8.36
C ASP A 111 4.02 11.50 -8.55
N ASP A 112 5.32 11.74 -8.36
CA ASP A 112 6.40 10.77 -8.58
C ASP A 112 6.73 9.94 -7.34
N ALA A 113 6.15 10.27 -6.18
CA ALA A 113 6.37 9.51 -4.96
C ALA A 113 5.94 8.04 -5.13
N THR A 114 6.72 7.12 -4.55
CA THR A 114 6.51 5.68 -4.70
C THR A 114 5.09 5.25 -4.32
N VAL A 115 4.51 5.79 -3.25
CA VAL A 115 3.14 5.47 -2.83
C VAL A 115 2.08 6.01 -3.79
N THR A 116 2.28 7.20 -4.36
CA THR A 116 1.38 7.80 -5.35
C THR A 116 1.41 7.00 -6.64
N ARG A 117 2.62 6.66 -7.13
CA ARG A 117 2.80 5.79 -8.29
C ARG A 117 2.19 4.41 -8.10
N ALA A 118 2.41 3.78 -6.95
CA ALA A 118 1.85 2.46 -6.64
C ALA A 118 0.32 2.48 -6.58
N THR A 119 -0.27 3.53 -6.00
CA THR A 119 -1.73 3.74 -6.00
C THR A 119 -2.26 3.92 -7.42
N ARG A 120 -1.57 4.73 -8.23
CA ARG A 120 -1.92 4.97 -9.64
C ARG A 120 -1.86 3.69 -10.47
N GLU A 121 -0.82 2.88 -10.29
CA GLU A 121 -0.69 1.58 -10.95
C GLU A 121 -1.84 0.64 -10.55
N MET A 122 -2.15 0.57 -9.26
CA MET A 122 -3.23 -0.28 -8.77
C MET A 122 -4.61 0.17 -9.27
N LEU A 123 -4.85 1.48 -9.37
CA LEU A 123 -6.07 2.03 -9.97
C LEU A 123 -6.19 1.65 -11.44
N GLY A 124 -5.08 1.67 -12.18
CA GLY A 124 -5.02 1.17 -13.56
C GLY A 124 -5.43 -0.30 -13.66
N LYS A 125 -4.92 -1.15 -12.77
CA LYS A 125 -5.30 -2.57 -12.69
C LYS A 125 -6.78 -2.75 -12.34
N ALA A 126 -7.31 -1.98 -11.39
CA ALA A 126 -8.71 -2.01 -11.01
C ALA A 126 -9.65 -1.69 -12.20
N HIS A 127 -9.33 -0.65 -12.98
CA HIS A 127 -10.08 -0.32 -14.19
C HIS A 127 -9.94 -1.39 -15.29
N TYR A 128 -8.78 -2.04 -15.40
CA TYR A 128 -8.61 -3.16 -16.31
C TYR A 128 -9.54 -4.33 -15.93
N TYR A 129 -9.59 -4.69 -14.64
CA TYR A 129 -10.50 -5.71 -14.15
C TYR A 129 -11.96 -5.36 -14.38
N ALA A 130 -12.36 -4.10 -14.12
CA ALA A 130 -13.72 -3.63 -14.41
C ALA A 130 -14.07 -3.80 -15.90
N THR A 131 -13.14 -3.44 -16.79
CA THR A 131 -13.31 -3.62 -18.23
C THR A 131 -13.55 -5.08 -18.58
N TYR A 132 -12.71 -5.97 -18.08
CA TYR A 132 -12.80 -7.39 -18.38
C TYR A 132 -14.10 -8.00 -17.84
N LEU A 133 -14.43 -7.71 -16.58
CA LEU A 133 -15.65 -8.17 -15.91
C LEU A 133 -16.91 -7.75 -16.69
N LEU A 134 -17.00 -6.49 -17.10
CA LEU A 134 -18.13 -5.99 -17.87
C LEU A 134 -18.22 -6.67 -19.25
N LYS A 135 -17.10 -6.82 -19.95
CA LYS A 135 -17.06 -7.52 -21.23
C LYS A 135 -17.49 -8.98 -21.12
N THR A 136 -17.02 -9.70 -20.09
CA THR A 136 -17.39 -11.10 -19.88
C THR A 136 -18.87 -11.26 -19.53
N ASN A 137 -19.48 -10.25 -18.92
CA ASN A 137 -20.90 -10.23 -18.60
C ASN A 137 -21.79 -9.74 -19.74
N GLY A 138 -21.22 -9.48 -20.93
CA GLY A 138 -21.98 -9.06 -22.11
C GLY A 138 -22.46 -7.60 -22.08
N ALA A 139 -21.83 -6.76 -21.25
CA ALA A 139 -22.14 -5.32 -21.22
C ALA A 139 -21.90 -4.65 -22.57
N ALA A 140 -22.68 -3.60 -22.86
CA ALA A 140 -22.53 -2.82 -24.07
C ALA A 140 -21.19 -2.08 -24.09
N GLU A 141 -20.76 -1.67 -25.29
CA GLU A 141 -19.46 -1.02 -25.44
C GLU A 141 -19.37 0.30 -24.68
N GLU A 142 -20.46 1.06 -24.64
CA GLU A 142 -20.58 2.31 -23.90
C GLU A 142 -20.36 2.13 -22.39
N GLU A 143 -20.60 0.93 -21.86
CA GLU A 143 -20.47 0.62 -20.44
C GLU A 143 -19.04 0.25 -20.06
N TRP A 144 -18.35 -0.57 -20.86
CA TRP A 144 -16.99 -1.03 -20.53
C TRP A 144 -15.88 -0.14 -21.11
N ARG A 145 -16.11 0.54 -22.23
CA ARG A 145 -15.10 1.36 -22.92
C ARG A 145 -14.52 2.47 -22.03
N PRO A 146 -15.27 3.18 -21.17
CA PRO A 146 -14.69 4.19 -20.27
C PRO A 146 -13.61 3.64 -19.35
N TYR A 147 -13.81 2.43 -18.81
CA TYR A 147 -12.83 1.76 -17.96
C TYR A 147 -11.57 1.36 -18.75
N ALA A 148 -11.74 0.90 -19.98
CA ALA A 148 -10.64 0.54 -20.87
C ALA A 148 -9.79 1.77 -21.23
N GLU A 149 -10.43 2.88 -21.57
CA GLU A 149 -9.75 4.15 -21.86
C GLU A 149 -9.02 4.68 -20.64
N ARG A 150 -9.66 4.62 -19.46
CA ARG A 150 -9.03 5.07 -18.22
C ARG A 150 -7.79 4.26 -17.88
N THR A 151 -7.86 2.95 -18.04
CA THR A 151 -6.72 2.03 -17.92
C THR A 151 -5.55 2.47 -18.81
N ARG A 152 -5.81 2.74 -20.10
CA ARG A 152 -4.79 3.18 -21.06
C ARG A 152 -4.17 4.52 -20.68
N GLN A 153 -4.98 5.50 -20.30
CA GLN A 153 -4.49 6.82 -19.87
C GLN A 153 -3.55 6.70 -18.66
N ILE A 154 -3.93 5.89 -17.67
CA ILE A 154 -3.13 5.68 -16.45
C ILE A 154 -1.78 5.04 -16.77
N PHE A 155 -1.76 3.95 -17.54
CA PHE A 155 -0.49 3.28 -17.86
C PHE A 155 0.38 4.10 -18.81
N ARG A 156 -0.22 4.85 -19.73
CA ARG A 156 0.52 5.82 -20.54
C ARG A 156 1.19 6.89 -19.68
N TYR A 157 0.46 7.47 -18.73
CA TYR A 157 1.02 8.44 -17.79
C TYR A 157 2.20 7.83 -17.01
N LEU A 158 2.05 6.60 -16.48
CA LEU A 158 3.12 5.93 -15.75
C LEU A 158 4.37 5.66 -16.60
N ALA A 159 4.17 5.34 -17.88
CA ALA A 159 5.26 5.11 -18.84
C ALA A 159 5.96 6.41 -19.25
N GLU A 160 5.23 7.52 -19.37
CA GLU A 160 5.81 8.85 -19.68
C GLU A 160 6.62 9.40 -18.49
N HIS A 161 6.28 9.02 -17.25
CA HIS A 161 6.92 9.49 -16.02
C HIS A 161 7.89 8.44 -15.43
N GLN A 162 8.38 7.49 -16.21
CA GLN A 162 9.39 6.52 -15.73
C GLN A 162 10.81 7.01 -16.04
N GLU A 163 11.80 6.56 -15.27
CA GLU A 163 13.19 6.86 -15.59
C GLU A 163 13.62 6.22 -16.93
N PRO A 164 14.46 6.89 -17.73
CA PRO A 164 15.02 6.32 -18.94
C PRO A 164 15.71 4.97 -18.66
N GLY A 165 15.31 3.93 -19.40
CA GLY A 165 15.84 2.57 -19.23
C GLY A 165 15.14 1.69 -18.19
N ALA A 166 14.22 2.24 -17.38
CA ALA A 166 13.43 1.46 -16.43
C ALA A 166 12.58 0.37 -17.12
N LEU A 167 12.04 0.67 -18.30
CA LEU A 167 11.27 -0.28 -19.10
C LEU A 167 12.12 -1.46 -19.55
N THR A 168 13.30 -1.21 -20.12
CA THR A 168 14.22 -2.25 -20.58
C THR A 168 14.65 -3.17 -19.43
N GLN A 169 14.96 -2.59 -18.26
CA GLN A 169 15.27 -3.38 -17.07
C GLN A 169 14.08 -4.21 -16.59
N TYR A 170 12.86 -3.67 -16.70
CA TYR A 170 11.64 -4.38 -16.34
C TYR A 170 11.41 -5.57 -17.29
N GLU A 171 11.54 -5.38 -18.59
CA GLU A 171 11.39 -6.44 -19.60
C GLU A 171 12.39 -7.58 -19.38
N GLN A 172 13.66 -7.26 -19.12
CA GLN A 172 14.68 -8.27 -18.80
C GLN A 172 14.33 -9.10 -17.56
N ARG A 173 13.75 -8.48 -16.52
CA ARG A 173 13.30 -9.22 -15.33
C ARG A 173 12.11 -10.13 -15.61
N VAL A 174 11.17 -9.67 -16.44
CA VAL A 174 10.01 -10.48 -16.83
C VAL A 174 10.47 -11.71 -17.62
N GLU A 175 11.39 -11.52 -18.58
CA GLU A 175 11.97 -12.61 -19.36
C GLU A 175 12.68 -13.63 -18.44
N ALA A 176 13.52 -13.15 -17.52
CA ALA A 176 14.23 -14.02 -16.58
C ALA A 176 13.29 -14.83 -15.66
N GLU A 177 12.23 -14.22 -15.12
CA GLU A 177 11.25 -14.95 -14.29
C GLU A 177 10.40 -15.92 -15.13
N PHE A 178 10.09 -15.58 -16.38
CA PHE A 178 9.40 -16.48 -17.30
C PHE A 178 10.24 -17.73 -17.59
N GLU A 179 11.52 -17.56 -17.93
CA GLU A 179 12.46 -18.67 -18.14
C GLU A 179 12.57 -19.59 -16.92
N LYS A 180 12.71 -19.00 -15.72
CA LYS A 180 12.77 -19.73 -14.46
C LYS A 180 11.49 -20.53 -14.19
N THR A 181 10.34 -19.97 -14.53
CA THR A 181 9.04 -20.65 -14.39
C THR A 181 8.96 -21.85 -15.35
N LEU A 182 9.38 -21.69 -16.60
CA LEU A 182 9.43 -22.80 -17.57
C LEU A 182 10.35 -23.92 -17.09
N GLN A 183 11.54 -23.60 -16.56
CA GLN A 183 12.47 -24.60 -16.01
C GLN A 183 11.90 -25.36 -14.81
N LYS A 184 11.08 -24.71 -13.97
CA LYS A 184 10.41 -25.34 -12.81
C LYS A 184 9.32 -26.32 -13.25
N THR A 185 8.59 -26.02 -14.32
CA THR A 185 7.49 -26.85 -14.83
C THR A 185 7.98 -28.09 -15.60
N VAL A 186 9.21 -28.08 -16.10
CA VAL A 186 9.82 -29.21 -16.84
C VAL A 186 10.49 -30.25 -15.91
N ARG A 187 10.58 -29.97 -14.60
CA ARG A 187 11.08 -30.90 -13.57
C ARG A 187 9.95 -31.56 -12.79
#